data_AF-A0A955D3Y2-F1
#
_entry.id   AF-A0A955D3Y2-F1
#
_cell.length_a   1.000
_cell.length_b   1.000
_cell.length_c   1.000
_cell.angle_alpha   90.00
_cell.angle_beta   90.00
_cell.angle_gamma   90.00
#
_symmetry.space_group_name_H-M   'P 1'
#
loop_
_entity.id
_entity.type
_entity.pdbx_description
1 polymer ?
#
loop_
_entity_poly.entity_id
_entity_poly.type
_entity_poly.pdbx_seq_one_letter_code
_entity_poly.pdbx_strand_id
1 'polypeptide(L)'
;MYLHSPCRSRRSGGGPRRPWATPAFTLIEILIVVVILGVLAAIVIPKFLESDRISRTNILSNTVRYIQQMVVYYRQTDDFDHAPSGYPADIEPSWFRSSALPRHTWTNQPISVEIVDGPSNQHYPGTKTFSLADDGAYTAWYNRTNGRFVVLIPAQESDDDTLAVFNAVNLANCSSLSDTD
;
A
#
# COMPACT_ATOMS: atom_id res chain seq x y z
N MET A 1 -17.74 -30.03 -92.53
CA MET A 1 -16.27 -30.08 -92.51
C MET A 1 -15.84 -29.95 -91.05
N TYR A 2 -15.37 -31.07 -90.47
CA TYR A 2 -14.47 -31.29 -89.32
C TYR A 2 -14.04 -30.06 -88.47
N LEU A 3 -13.89 -30.08 -87.14
CA LEU A 3 -13.36 -31.13 -86.26
C LEU A 3 -13.63 -30.78 -84.77
N HIS A 4 -13.53 -31.82 -83.97
CA HIS A 4 -13.70 -31.97 -82.53
C HIS A 4 -12.51 -31.40 -81.69
N SER A 5 -12.78 -31.13 -80.40
CA SER A 5 -11.87 -31.21 -79.22
C SER A 5 -10.84 -30.09 -78.94
N PRO A 6 -10.31 -29.95 -77.70
CA PRO A 6 -10.84 -30.33 -76.38
C PRO A 6 -10.73 -29.23 -75.29
N CYS A 7 -11.50 -29.43 -74.22
CA CYS A 7 -11.37 -28.78 -72.91
C CYS A 7 -9.99 -29.07 -72.27
N ARG A 8 -9.20 -28.03 -71.96
CA ARG A 8 -7.91 -28.18 -71.27
C ARG A 8 -8.06 -27.88 -69.78
N SER A 9 -8.14 -28.93 -68.96
CA SER A 9 -8.06 -28.80 -67.51
C SER A 9 -6.63 -28.36 -67.11
N ARG A 10 -6.54 -27.22 -66.44
CA ARG A 10 -5.28 -26.71 -65.90
C ARG A 10 -5.09 -27.35 -64.52
N ARG A 11 -4.25 -28.39 -64.47
CA ARG A 11 -3.84 -29.08 -63.23
C ARG A 11 -3.26 -28.09 -62.22
N SER A 12 -3.76 -28.21 -60.99
CA SER A 12 -3.24 -27.63 -59.76
C SER A 12 -1.80 -28.08 -59.50
N GLY A 13 -0.83 -27.17 -59.61
CA GLY A 13 0.53 -27.35 -59.11
C GLY A 13 0.60 -27.11 -57.61
N GLY A 14 0.03 -28.01 -56.81
CA GLY A 14 0.25 -28.06 -55.36
C GLY A 14 1.49 -28.88 -55.06
N GLY A 15 2.66 -28.24 -54.95
CA GLY A 15 3.86 -28.90 -54.46
C GLY A 15 3.66 -29.40 -53.02
N PRO A 16 4.24 -30.54 -52.62
CA PRO A 16 4.10 -31.06 -51.27
C PRO A 16 4.72 -30.07 -50.28
N ARG A 17 3.87 -29.40 -49.49
CA ARG A 17 4.30 -28.69 -48.29
C ARG A 17 4.89 -29.74 -47.37
N ARG A 18 6.21 -29.72 -47.19
CA ARG A 18 6.90 -30.54 -46.19
C ARG A 18 6.22 -30.20 -44.86
N PRO A 19 5.54 -31.14 -44.18
CA PRO A 19 5.04 -30.86 -42.86
C PRO A 19 6.28 -30.63 -42.00
N TRP A 20 6.48 -29.40 -41.55
CA TRP A 20 7.40 -29.15 -40.46
C TRP A 20 6.89 -30.02 -39.32
N ALA A 21 7.67 -31.04 -38.98
CA ALA A 21 7.42 -31.82 -37.79
C ALA A 21 7.37 -30.82 -36.63
N THR A 22 6.18 -30.59 -36.10
CA THR A 22 6.00 -29.83 -34.87
C THR A 22 6.75 -30.61 -33.80
N PRO A 23 7.80 -30.03 -33.18
CA PRO A 23 8.53 -30.71 -32.13
C PRO A 23 7.53 -31.06 -31.03
N ALA A 24 7.46 -32.34 -30.69
CA ALA A 24 6.68 -32.80 -29.54
C ALA A 24 7.39 -32.32 -28.27
N PHE A 25 6.67 -31.54 -27.46
CA PHE A 25 7.16 -31.03 -26.18
C PHE A 25 7.56 -32.21 -25.29
N THR A 26 8.79 -32.21 -24.78
CA THR A 26 9.23 -33.30 -23.91
C THR A 26 8.85 -33.01 -22.46
N LEU A 27 8.53 -34.06 -21.69
CA LEU A 27 8.23 -33.91 -20.26
C LEU A 27 9.41 -33.30 -19.50
N ILE A 28 10.64 -33.63 -19.91
CA ILE A 28 11.87 -33.09 -19.30
C ILE A 28 12.03 -31.58 -19.51
N GLU A 29 11.56 -31.05 -20.63
CA GLU A 29 11.61 -29.62 -20.95
C GLU A 29 10.70 -28.81 -20.02
N ILE A 30 9.50 -29.31 -19.74
CA ILE A 30 8.63 -28.70 -18.72
C ILE A 30 9.22 -28.91 -17.32
N LEU A 31 9.78 -30.09 -17.02
CA LEU A 31 10.33 -30.42 -15.70
C LEU A 31 11.45 -29.45 -15.30
N ILE A 32 12.41 -29.18 -16.19
CA ILE A 32 13.52 -28.27 -15.89
C ILE A 32 13.01 -26.84 -15.72
N VAL A 33 12.05 -26.40 -16.54
CA VAL A 33 11.47 -25.05 -16.44
C VAL A 33 10.79 -24.84 -15.10
N VAL A 34 9.95 -25.77 -14.64
CA VAL A 34 9.26 -25.63 -13.35
C VAL A 34 10.22 -25.71 -12.16
N VAL A 35 11.31 -26.47 -12.27
CA VAL A 35 12.36 -26.51 -11.23
C VAL A 35 13.07 -25.17 -11.14
N ILE A 36 13.46 -24.57 -12.27
CA ILE A 36 14.12 -23.26 -12.28
C ILE A 36 13.17 -22.18 -11.74
N LEU A 37 11.90 -22.18 -12.17
CA LEU A 37 10.89 -21.25 -11.65
C LEU A 37 10.64 -21.45 -10.14
N GLY A 38 10.67 -22.68 -9.65
CA GLY A 38 10.53 -22.98 -8.22
C GLY A 38 11.66 -22.39 -7.37
N VAL A 39 12.92 -22.53 -7.81
CA VAL A 39 14.07 -21.95 -7.10
C VAL A 39 14.03 -20.42 -7.12
N LEU A 40 13.67 -19.82 -8.26
CA LEU A 40 13.54 -18.37 -8.37
C LEU A 40 12.42 -17.83 -7.47
N ALA A 41 11.26 -18.48 -7.46
CA ALA A 41 10.12 -18.07 -6.64
C ALA A 41 10.47 -18.07 -5.15
N ALA A 42 11.21 -19.07 -4.66
CA ALA A 42 11.60 -19.18 -3.26
C ALA A 42 12.43 -17.99 -2.75
N ILE A 43 13.21 -17.34 -3.62
CA ILE A 43 14.04 -16.17 -3.24
C ILE A 43 13.28 -14.86 -3.47
N VAL A 44 12.52 -14.77 -4.55
CA VAL A 44 11.88 -13.52 -4.98
C VAL A 44 10.69 -13.17 -4.10
N ILE A 45 9.86 -14.15 -3.71
CA ILE A 45 8.65 -13.92 -2.92
C ILE A 45 8.95 -13.25 -1.55
N PRO A 46 9.82 -13.79 -0.68
CA PRO A 46 10.08 -13.16 0.62
C PRO A 46 10.70 -11.77 0.48
N LYS A 47 11.56 -11.54 -0.52
CA LYS A 47 12.13 -10.22 -0.80
C LYS A 47 11.06 -9.21 -1.22
N PHE A 48 10.11 -9.64 -2.03
CA PHE A 48 9.01 -8.78 -2.48
C PHE A 48 8.10 -8.40 -1.31
N LEU A 49 7.76 -9.35 -0.44
CA LEU A 49 6.93 -9.09 0.75
C LEU A 49 7.58 -8.09 1.71
N GLU A 50 8.88 -8.23 2.00
CA GLU A 50 9.59 -7.29 2.86
C GLU A 50 9.70 -5.89 2.21
N SER A 51 9.96 -5.83 0.90
CA SER A 51 9.99 -4.55 0.18
C SER A 51 8.62 -3.85 0.21
N ASP A 52 7.53 -4.60 0.12
CA ASP A 52 6.17 -4.04 0.21
C ASP A 52 5.93 -3.46 1.61
N ARG A 53 6.30 -4.20 2.68
CA ARG A 53 6.22 -3.74 4.07
C ARG A 53 7.00 -2.43 4.28
N ILE A 54 8.26 -2.38 3.83
CA ILE A 54 9.10 -1.18 3.92
C ILE A 54 8.49 -0.01 3.15
N SER A 55 7.96 -0.26 1.95
CA SER A 55 7.32 0.77 1.12
C SER A 55 6.11 1.39 1.83
N ARG A 56 5.21 0.55 2.39
CA ARG A 56 4.03 1.00 3.15
C ARG A 56 4.42 1.86 4.35
N THR A 57 5.42 1.43 5.12
CA THR A 57 5.94 2.17 6.28
C THR A 57 6.52 3.52 5.86
N ASN A 58 7.31 3.57 4.78
CA ASN A 58 7.91 4.82 4.29
C ASN A 58 6.87 5.81 3.75
N ILE A 59 5.87 5.33 3.00
CA ILE A 59 4.79 6.17 2.48
C ILE A 59 4.00 6.79 3.64
N LEU A 60 3.65 6.00 4.66
CA LEU A 60 2.94 6.52 5.83
C LEU A 60 3.82 7.45 6.67
N SER A 61 5.11 7.15 6.85
CA SER A 61 6.02 8.04 7.56
C SER A 61 6.10 9.42 6.91
N ASN A 62 6.18 9.46 5.58
CA ASN A 62 6.14 10.72 4.84
C ASN A 62 4.78 11.42 4.96
N THR A 63 3.69 10.65 4.98
CA THR A 63 2.33 11.17 5.20
C THR A 63 2.18 11.81 6.58
N VAL A 64 2.67 11.15 7.64
CA VAL A 64 2.66 11.68 9.02
C VAL A 64 3.44 12.99 9.08
N ARG A 65 4.65 13.04 8.51
CA ARG A 65 5.45 14.29 8.44
C ARG A 65 4.70 15.41 7.75
N TYR A 66 4.05 15.10 6.63
CA TYR A 66 3.29 16.08 5.86
C TYR A 66 2.10 16.63 6.66
N ILE A 67 1.32 15.76 7.32
CA ILE A 67 0.19 16.19 8.16
C ILE A 67 0.69 17.02 9.35
N GLN A 68 1.77 16.60 10.01
CA GLN A 68 2.37 17.36 11.12
C GLN A 68 2.82 18.77 10.68
N GLN A 69 3.37 18.92 9.48
CA GLN A 69 3.70 20.23 8.92
C GLN A 69 2.45 21.10 8.69
N MET A 70 1.35 20.50 8.20
CA MET A 70 0.07 21.21 8.05
C MET A 70 -0.50 21.66 9.39
N VAL A 71 -0.47 20.81 10.42
CA VAL A 71 -0.90 21.17 11.78
C VAL A 71 -0.11 22.37 12.31
N VAL A 72 1.20 22.38 12.14
CA VAL A 72 2.05 23.52 12.56
C VAL A 72 1.77 24.78 11.74
N TYR A 73 1.51 24.65 10.45
CA TYR A 73 1.15 25.76 9.57
C TYR A 73 -0.19 26.39 9.98
N TYR A 74 -1.24 25.58 10.15
CA TYR A 74 -2.58 26.06 10.50
C TYR A 74 -2.70 26.52 11.95
N ARG A 75 -1.82 26.08 12.84
CA ARG A 75 -1.66 26.71 14.16
C ARG A 75 -1.34 28.20 14.08
N GLN A 76 -0.70 28.67 13.02
CA GLN A 76 -0.26 30.07 12.87
C GLN A 76 -1.23 30.92 12.04
N THR A 77 -2.32 30.33 11.54
CA THR A 77 -3.25 30.96 10.62
C THR A 77 -4.63 31.04 11.26
N ASP A 78 -5.39 32.11 11.03
CA ASP A 78 -6.74 32.31 11.57
C ASP A 78 -7.85 31.75 10.65
N ASP A 79 -7.50 30.91 9.67
CA ASP A 79 -8.42 30.40 8.63
C ASP A 79 -9.38 29.31 9.16
N PHE A 80 -9.07 28.69 10.32
CA PHE A 80 -9.79 27.55 10.89
C PHE A 80 -9.97 27.69 12.39
N ASP A 81 -10.89 26.90 12.96
CA ASP A 81 -11.08 26.85 14.41
C ASP A 81 -9.87 26.24 15.12
N HIS A 82 -9.47 26.84 16.24
CA HIS A 82 -8.42 26.32 17.13
C HIS A 82 -9.01 25.86 18.46
N ALA A 83 -8.40 24.80 19.00
CA ALA A 83 -8.59 24.43 20.40
C ALA A 83 -8.01 25.52 21.33
N PRO A 84 -8.39 25.53 22.62
CA PRO A 84 -7.84 26.47 23.61
C PRO A 84 -6.30 26.44 23.75
N SER A 85 -5.68 25.33 23.35
CA SER A 85 -4.23 25.14 23.27
C SER A 85 -3.55 25.92 22.11
N GLY A 86 -4.34 26.49 21.20
CA GLY A 86 -3.89 27.16 19.99
C GLY A 86 -3.59 26.24 18.81
N TYR A 87 -3.74 24.92 18.95
CA TYR A 87 -3.65 24.01 17.80
C TYR A 87 -4.99 23.93 17.06
N PRO A 88 -5.01 23.58 15.76
CA PRO A 88 -6.25 23.35 15.03
C PRO A 88 -7.19 22.40 15.77
N ALA A 89 -8.48 22.72 15.80
CA ALA A 89 -9.50 21.94 16.49
C ALA A 89 -9.75 20.58 15.82
N ASP A 90 -9.53 20.50 14.50
CA ASP A 90 -9.65 19.31 13.67
C ASP A 90 -8.53 19.28 12.60
N ILE A 91 -8.38 18.14 11.91
CA ILE A 91 -7.54 17.98 10.72
C ILE A 91 -8.44 18.02 9.49
N GLU A 92 -8.56 19.22 8.93
CA GLU A 92 -9.55 19.47 7.88
C GLU A 92 -9.17 18.84 6.53
N PRO A 93 -10.10 18.14 5.87
CA PRO A 93 -9.88 17.58 4.53
C PRO A 93 -9.47 18.63 3.48
N SER A 94 -9.90 19.89 3.67
CA SER A 94 -9.61 21.02 2.78
C SER A 94 -8.14 21.44 2.76
N TRP A 95 -7.35 21.04 3.76
CA TRP A 95 -5.91 21.26 3.79
C TRP A 95 -5.17 20.52 2.67
N PHE A 96 -5.81 19.49 2.13
CA PHE A 96 -5.23 18.57 1.15
C PHE A 96 -5.80 18.84 -0.24
N ARG A 97 -4.97 18.65 -1.28
CA ARG A 97 -5.36 18.91 -2.67
C ARG A 97 -6.59 18.12 -3.14
N SER A 98 -6.84 16.95 -2.57
CA SER A 98 -7.99 16.10 -2.90
C SER A 98 -9.25 16.41 -2.09
N SER A 99 -9.23 17.44 -1.23
CA SER A 99 -10.29 17.71 -0.26
C SER A 99 -10.62 16.47 0.61
N ALA A 100 -9.59 15.68 0.88
CA ALA A 100 -9.65 14.41 1.61
C ALA A 100 -8.27 14.14 2.21
N LEU A 101 -8.22 13.54 3.41
CA LEU A 101 -6.97 13.12 4.01
C LEU A 101 -6.25 12.10 3.09
N PRO A 102 -4.90 12.07 3.11
CA PRO A 102 -4.14 11.04 2.41
C PRO A 102 -4.61 9.63 2.75
N ARG A 103 -4.50 8.71 1.80
CA ARG A 103 -4.93 7.33 2.00
C ARG A 103 -3.95 6.58 2.91
N HIS A 104 -4.51 5.80 3.81
CA HIS A 104 -3.77 4.87 4.64
C HIS A 104 -3.32 3.66 3.81
N THR A 105 -2.05 3.25 3.94
CA THR A 105 -1.46 2.26 3.01
C THR A 105 -1.98 0.84 3.19
N TRP A 106 -2.52 0.48 4.36
CA TRP A 106 -3.09 -0.86 4.59
C TRP A 106 -4.58 -0.97 4.24
N THR A 107 -5.38 0.06 4.51
CA THR A 107 -6.83 0.04 4.22
C THR A 107 -7.13 0.57 2.82
N ASN A 108 -6.19 1.33 2.23
CA ASN A 108 -6.40 2.09 1.00
C ASN A 108 -7.59 3.07 1.09
N GLN A 109 -8.06 3.40 2.30
CA GLN A 109 -9.08 4.41 2.56
C GLN A 109 -8.44 5.70 3.06
N PRO A 110 -9.12 6.86 2.92
CA PRO A 110 -8.68 8.09 3.58
C PRO A 110 -8.45 7.87 5.07
N ILE A 111 -7.40 8.48 5.64
CA ILE A 111 -7.15 8.41 7.08
C ILE A 111 -8.36 8.99 7.83
N SER A 112 -8.86 8.21 8.77
CA SER A 112 -9.89 8.58 9.76
C SER A 112 -9.18 8.97 11.06
N VAL A 113 -9.41 10.18 11.55
CA VAL A 113 -8.71 10.73 12.72
C VAL A 113 -9.63 10.76 13.92
N GLU A 114 -9.19 10.16 15.02
CA GLU A 114 -9.78 10.39 16.35
C GLU A 114 -9.22 11.69 16.92
N ILE A 115 -10.09 12.65 17.20
CA ILE A 115 -9.72 13.94 17.80
C ILE A 115 -9.90 13.86 19.32
N VAL A 116 -8.84 14.13 20.07
CA VAL A 116 -8.82 13.96 21.53
C VAL A 116 -8.26 15.20 22.24
N ASP A 117 -8.87 15.53 23.39
CA ASP A 117 -8.34 16.48 24.38
C ASP A 117 -7.51 15.76 25.44
N GLY A 118 -6.38 15.21 25.02
CA GLY A 118 -5.48 14.49 25.91
C GLY A 118 -4.71 15.45 26.84
N PRO A 119 -4.08 14.94 27.91
CA PRO A 119 -3.13 15.73 28.67
C PRO A 119 -1.93 16.15 27.79
N SER A 120 -1.30 17.27 28.13
CA SER A 120 -0.24 17.87 27.29
C SER A 120 1.00 16.99 27.13
N ASN A 121 1.27 16.11 28.10
CA ASN A 121 2.40 15.18 28.08
C ASN A 121 2.10 13.86 27.35
N GLN A 122 0.86 13.59 26.94
CA GLN A 122 0.55 12.38 26.19
C GLN A 122 0.85 12.58 24.70
N HIS A 123 1.92 11.94 24.22
CA HIS A 123 2.32 11.99 22.81
C HIS A 123 1.79 10.82 21.98
N TYR A 124 1.26 9.77 22.62
CA TYR A 124 0.76 8.60 21.90
C TYR A 124 -0.59 8.12 22.43
N PRO A 125 -1.42 7.50 21.56
CA PRO A 125 -2.65 6.87 22.00
C PRO A 125 -2.35 5.63 22.84
N GLY A 126 -3.27 5.29 23.75
CA GLY A 126 -3.21 4.05 24.54
C GLY A 126 -3.45 2.79 23.71
N THR A 127 -4.10 2.94 22.54
CA THR A 127 -4.23 1.88 21.54
C THR A 127 -3.52 2.32 20.26
N LYS A 128 -2.50 1.55 19.85
CA LYS A 128 -1.67 1.85 18.66
C LYS A 128 -2.08 1.09 17.41
N THR A 129 -3.02 0.17 17.56
CA THR A 129 -3.45 -0.73 16.50
C THR A 129 -4.91 -0.58 16.17
N PHE A 130 -5.28 -0.95 14.95
CA PHE A 130 -6.67 -1.04 14.53
C PHE A 130 -6.93 -2.36 13.79
N SER A 131 -8.19 -2.76 13.71
CA SER A 131 -8.61 -3.96 12.98
C SER A 131 -8.95 -3.62 11.54
N LEU A 132 -8.40 -4.36 10.57
CA LEU A 132 -8.76 -4.23 9.16
C LEU A 132 -10.19 -4.70 8.84
N ALA A 133 -10.81 -5.45 9.76
CA ALA A 133 -12.18 -5.93 9.60
C ALA A 133 -13.23 -4.92 10.07
N ASP A 134 -12.81 -3.83 10.73
CA ASP A 134 -13.70 -2.79 11.24
C ASP A 134 -13.68 -1.59 10.29
N ASP A 135 -14.73 -1.47 9.48
CA ASP A 135 -14.88 -0.44 8.42
C ASP A 135 -15.00 0.98 8.99
N GLY A 136 -15.19 1.14 10.30
CA GLY A 136 -15.30 2.43 10.99
C GLY A 136 -14.14 2.75 11.93
N ALA A 137 -13.13 1.90 12.03
CA ALA A 137 -12.03 2.12 12.98
C ALA A 137 -11.26 3.41 12.65
N TYR A 138 -10.93 4.18 13.69
CA TYR A 138 -9.98 5.28 13.55
C TYR A 138 -8.60 4.73 13.19
N THR A 139 -7.99 5.31 12.18
CA THR A 139 -6.67 4.93 11.65
C THR A 139 -5.59 5.94 12.03
N ALA A 140 -5.98 7.05 12.66
CA ALA A 140 -5.08 8.02 13.24
C ALA A 140 -5.69 8.63 14.50
N TRP A 141 -4.82 9.24 15.28
CA TRP A 141 -5.11 9.91 16.54
C TRP A 141 -4.44 11.28 16.53
N TYR A 142 -5.18 12.29 16.93
CA TYR A 142 -4.71 13.66 17.03
C TYR A 142 -5.07 14.25 18.39
N ASN A 143 -4.03 14.63 19.14
CA ASN A 143 -4.21 15.36 20.39
C ASN A 143 -4.13 16.85 20.14
N ARG A 144 -5.29 17.52 20.17
CA ARG A 144 -5.35 18.96 19.95
C ARG A 144 -4.78 19.77 21.12
N THR A 145 -4.52 19.16 22.29
CA THR A 145 -3.85 19.87 23.40
C THR A 145 -2.38 20.15 23.11
N ASN A 146 -1.67 19.25 22.42
CA ASN A 146 -0.24 19.38 22.14
C ASN A 146 0.12 19.33 20.64
N GLY A 147 -0.87 19.15 19.76
CA GLY A 147 -0.70 19.10 18.30
C GLY A 147 -0.10 17.80 17.79
N ARG A 148 -0.02 16.76 18.62
CA ARG A 148 0.60 15.49 18.24
C ARG A 148 -0.34 14.68 17.36
N PHE A 149 0.12 14.40 16.16
CA PHE A 149 -0.55 13.52 15.20
C PHE A 149 0.20 12.18 15.09
N VAL A 150 -0.56 11.09 15.17
CA VAL A 150 -0.07 9.70 15.16
C VAL A 150 -1.00 8.86 14.29
N VAL A 151 -0.46 8.00 13.45
CA VAL A 151 -1.20 7.00 12.67
C VAL A 151 -1.15 5.66 13.40
N LEU A 152 -2.29 4.98 13.50
CA LEU A 152 -2.40 3.62 14.00
C LEU A 152 -2.07 2.63 12.88
N ILE A 153 -1.54 1.46 13.23
CA ILE A 153 -1.16 0.43 12.25
C ILE A 153 -1.93 -0.87 12.50
N PRO A 154 -2.16 -1.74 11.51
CA PRO A 154 -2.70 -3.07 11.81
C PRO A 154 -1.69 -3.88 12.62
N ALA A 155 -2.19 -4.82 13.43
CA ALA A 155 -1.33 -5.77 14.14
C ALA A 155 -0.45 -6.55 13.13
N GLN A 156 0.84 -6.65 13.45
CA GLN A 156 1.82 -7.42 12.67
C GLN A 156 1.93 -8.86 13.21
N GLU A 157 2.89 -9.64 12.70
CA GLU A 157 3.09 -11.03 13.12
C GLU A 157 3.41 -11.16 14.63
N SER A 158 4.03 -10.13 15.21
CA SER A 158 4.33 -10.04 16.65
C SER A 158 4.10 -8.63 17.18
N ASP A 159 4.01 -8.50 18.51
CA ASP A 159 3.90 -7.20 19.18
C ASP A 159 5.17 -6.36 18.99
N ASP A 160 6.34 -6.98 18.98
CA ASP A 160 7.63 -6.31 18.74
C ASP A 160 7.71 -5.77 17.31
N ASP A 161 7.26 -6.54 16.31
CA ASP A 161 7.17 -6.07 14.92
C ASP A 161 6.16 -4.93 14.79
N THR A 162 5.04 -5.03 15.49
CA THR A 162 4.03 -3.98 15.53
C THR A 162 4.63 -2.69 16.12
N LEU A 163 5.31 -2.78 17.25
CA LEU A 163 5.97 -1.62 17.86
C LEU A 163 7.04 -1.02 16.94
N ALA A 164 7.85 -1.84 16.28
CA ALA A 164 8.88 -1.39 15.35
C ALA A 164 8.29 -0.64 14.15
N VAL A 165 7.24 -1.18 13.53
CA VAL A 165 6.53 -0.53 12.42
C VAL A 165 5.87 0.77 12.89
N PHE A 166 5.23 0.76 14.07
CA PHE A 166 4.59 1.94 14.63
C PHE A 166 5.61 3.07 14.86
N ASN A 167 6.76 2.74 15.45
CA ASN A 167 7.84 3.69 15.69
C ASN A 167 8.41 4.26 14.38
N ALA A 168 8.62 3.40 13.38
CA ALA A 168 9.11 3.81 12.06
C ALA A 168 8.13 4.72 11.32
N VAL A 169 6.83 4.43 11.36
CA VAL A 169 5.78 5.25 10.74
C VAL A 169 5.67 6.60 11.44
N ASN A 170 5.58 6.62 12.77
CA ASN A 170 5.24 7.83 13.52
C ASN A 170 6.44 8.68 13.95
N LEU A 171 7.66 8.28 13.56
CA LEU A 171 8.90 8.89 14.04
C LEU A 171 8.92 8.92 15.56
N ALA A 172 8.51 7.80 16.14
CA ALA A 172 8.28 7.62 17.56
C ALA A 172 9.38 6.74 18.17
N ASN A 173 9.52 6.83 19.49
CA ASN A 173 10.42 6.01 20.28
C ASN A 173 9.66 5.33 21.43
N CYS A 174 8.48 4.79 21.15
CA CYS A 174 7.71 4.06 22.17
C CYS A 174 8.48 2.80 22.59
N SER A 175 8.49 2.56 23.88
CA SER A 175 9.11 1.37 24.50
C SER A 175 8.19 0.15 24.52
N SER A 176 6.87 0.35 24.39
CA SER A 176 5.86 -0.71 24.39
C SER A 176 4.59 -0.26 23.63
N LEU A 177 3.69 -1.21 23.33
CA LEU A 177 2.40 -0.90 22.69
C LEU A 177 1.43 -0.13 23.60
N SER A 178 1.64 -0.16 24.92
CA SER A 178 0.87 0.60 25.91
C SER A 178 1.47 1.97 26.26
N ASP A 179 2.64 2.31 25.71
CA ASP A 179 3.35 3.55 26.00
C ASP A 179 2.60 4.78 25.47
N THR A 180 2.28 5.75 26.33
CA THR A 180 1.53 6.96 25.95
C THR A 180 2.38 8.23 25.93
N ASP A 181 3.64 8.15 26.36
CA ASP A 181 4.50 9.30 26.69
C ASP A 181 5.39 9.77 25.53
#